data_AF-A0A1G1CMR1-F1
#
_entry.id   AF-A0A1G1CMR1-F1
#
_cell.length_a   1.000
_cell.length_b   1.000
_cell.length_c   1.000
_cell.angle_alpha   90.00
_cell.angle_beta   90.00
_cell.angle_gamma   90.00
#
_symmetry.space_group_name_H-M   'P 1'
#
loop_
_entity.id
_entity.type
_entity.pdbx_description
1 polymer ?
#
loop_
_entity_poly.entity_id
_entity_poly.type
_entity_poly.pdbx_seq_one_letter_code
_entity_poly.pdbx_strand_id
1 'polypeptide(L)'
;MLAQQILNIHNTHDIINTRMQVREAARNVGMDLGDQARISLATSSLMEGLGLGQDSSSSSIAIEYLSEEQNKGLRVVCTFLDPKENRLVGTAAGNIGWMVDDIAIHYLANEQVEIILTKWVVRR
;
A
#
# COMPACT_ATOMS: atom_id res chain seq x y z
N MET A 1 -4.50 15.53 -13.10
CA MET A 1 -5.02 15.53 -11.72
C MET A 1 -4.90 14.10 -11.21
N LEU A 2 -3.99 13.83 -10.28
CA LEU A 2 -3.87 12.50 -9.66
C LEU A 2 -5.08 12.37 -8.72
N ALA A 3 -6.00 11.44 -9.01
CA ALA A 3 -7.05 11.15 -8.05
C ALA A 3 -6.42 10.33 -6.91
N GLN A 4 -6.51 10.88 -5.70
CA GLN A 4 -5.97 10.32 -4.47
C GLN A 4 -7.14 9.98 -3.54
N GLN A 5 -7.18 8.75 -3.05
CA GLN A 5 -8.13 8.31 -2.03
C GLN A 5 -7.38 7.98 -0.76
N ILE A 6 -7.73 8.65 0.35
CA ILE A 6 -7.10 8.44 1.66
C ILE A 6 -8.06 7.67 2.57
N LEU A 7 -7.53 6.65 3.24
CA LEU A 7 -8.24 5.74 4.13
C LEU A 7 -7.53 5.69 5.46
N ASN A 8 -8.26 5.86 6.55
CA ASN A 8 -7.71 5.75 7.90
C ASN A 8 -7.95 4.34 8.42
N ILE A 9 -6.92 3.73 9.02
CA ILE A 9 -6.98 2.35 9.49
C ILE A 9 -7.02 2.35 11.01
N HIS A 10 -8.16 1.90 11.57
CA HIS A 10 -8.38 1.81 13.01
C HIS A 10 -8.61 0.38 13.48
N ASN A 11 -9.04 -0.51 12.57
CA ASN A 11 -9.40 -1.88 12.90
C ASN A 11 -9.19 -2.82 11.69
N THR A 12 -9.34 -4.12 11.92
CA THR A 12 -9.23 -5.15 10.89
C THR A 12 -10.27 -5.02 9.77
N HIS A 13 -11.46 -4.48 10.06
CA HIS A 13 -12.48 -4.25 9.03
C HIS A 13 -12.03 -3.16 8.04
N ASP A 14 -11.28 -2.15 8.50
CA ASP A 14 -10.68 -1.13 7.63
C ASP A 14 -9.61 -1.72 6.69
N ILE A 15 -8.85 -2.71 7.16
CA ILE A 15 -7.88 -3.46 6.32
C ILE A 15 -8.61 -4.18 5.18
N ILE A 16 -9.71 -4.86 5.49
CA ILE A 16 -10.51 -5.58 4.49
C ILE A 16 -11.10 -4.60 3.47
N ASN A 17 -11.67 -3.49 3.94
CA ASN A 17 -12.20 -2.44 3.08
C ASN A 17 -11.11 -1.83 2.18
N THR A 18 -9.93 -1.54 2.75
CA THR A 18 -8.80 -1.02 2.00
C THR A 18 -8.36 -1.99 0.92
N ARG A 19 -8.28 -3.30 1.24
CA ARG A 19 -7.96 -4.33 0.26
C ARG A 19 -8.97 -4.34 -0.91
N MET A 20 -10.26 -4.20 -0.61
CA MET A 20 -11.31 -4.13 -1.65
C MET A 20 -11.14 -2.88 -2.51
N GLN A 21 -10.86 -1.73 -1.91
CA GLN A 21 -10.70 -0.47 -2.63
C GLN A 21 -9.42 -0.43 -3.48
N VAL A 22 -8.30 -0.96 -2.98
CA VAL A 22 -7.07 -1.14 -3.77
C VAL A 22 -7.33 -2.03 -4.98
N ARG A 23 -8.08 -3.12 -4.80
CA ARG A 23 -8.46 -4.00 -5.91
C ARG A 23 -9.34 -3.29 -6.94
N GLU A 24 -10.32 -2.52 -6.48
CA GLU A 24 -11.18 -1.73 -7.36
C GLU A 24 -10.38 -0.65 -8.12
N ALA A 25 -9.47 0.05 -7.44
CA ALA A 25 -8.58 1.01 -8.07
C ALA A 25 -7.68 0.34 -9.12
N ALA A 26 -7.06 -0.80 -8.80
CA ALA A 26 -6.27 -1.58 -9.76
C ALA A 26 -7.08 -1.97 -11.01
N ARG A 27 -8.33 -2.40 -10.83
CA ARG A 27 -9.27 -2.68 -11.94
C ARG A 27 -9.52 -1.44 -12.79
N ASN A 28 -9.74 -0.27 -12.16
CA ASN A 28 -10.04 0.98 -12.87
C ASN A 28 -8.85 1.48 -13.70
N VAL A 29 -7.62 1.16 -13.31
CA VAL A 29 -6.40 1.47 -14.09
C VAL A 29 -6.21 0.51 -15.26
N GLY A 30 -6.88 -0.64 -15.25
CA GLY A 30 -6.80 -1.66 -16.30
C GLY A 30 -5.80 -2.78 -16.01
N MET A 31 -5.45 -3.02 -14.74
CA MET A 31 -4.61 -4.16 -14.36
C MET A 31 -5.33 -5.50 -14.58
N ASP A 32 -4.57 -6.55 -14.88
CA ASP A 32 -5.13 -7.89 -14.98
C ASP A 32 -5.52 -8.46 -13.60
N LEU A 33 -6.24 -9.58 -13.57
CA LEU A 33 -6.71 -10.18 -12.32
C LEU A 33 -5.57 -10.62 -11.39
N GLY A 34 -4.42 -11.00 -11.96
CA GLY A 34 -3.25 -11.41 -11.21
C GLY A 34 -2.61 -10.21 -10.50
N ASP A 35 -2.40 -9.12 -11.22
CA ASP A 35 -1.83 -7.89 -10.65
C ASP A 35 -2.78 -7.22 -9.66
N GLN A 36 -4.09 -7.21 -9.94
CA GLN A 36 -5.12 -6.81 -8.96
C GLN A 36 -5.01 -7.61 -7.66
N ALA A 37 -4.90 -8.94 -7.75
CA ALA A 37 -4.80 -9.81 -6.58
C ALA A 37 -3.50 -9.56 -5.81
N ARG A 38 -2.38 -9.38 -6.51
CA ARG A 38 -1.07 -9.13 -5.92
C ARG A 38 -1.01 -7.81 -5.17
N ILE A 39 -1.36 -6.68 -5.79
CA ILE A 39 -1.26 -5.38 -5.12
C ILE A 39 -2.23 -5.27 -3.94
N SER A 40 -3.45 -5.81 -4.08
CA SER A 40 -4.41 -5.81 -2.97
C SER A 40 -3.95 -6.70 -1.80
N LEU A 41 -3.38 -7.87 -2.09
CA LEU A 41 -2.84 -8.76 -1.06
C LEU A 41 -1.59 -8.16 -0.40
N ALA A 42 -0.68 -7.60 -1.18
CA ALA A 42 0.51 -6.91 -0.68
C ALA A 42 0.13 -5.81 0.31
N THR A 43 -0.86 -4.98 -0.03
CA THR A 43 -1.34 -3.94 0.88
C THR A 43 -1.88 -4.51 2.19
N SER A 44 -2.77 -5.51 2.15
CA SER A 44 -3.32 -6.11 3.39
C SER A 44 -2.24 -6.82 4.21
N SER A 45 -1.35 -7.58 3.57
CA SER A 45 -0.29 -8.32 4.26
C SER A 45 0.75 -7.39 4.86
N LEU A 46 0.99 -6.22 4.25
CA LEU A 46 1.80 -5.17 4.85
C LEU A 46 1.14 -4.63 6.12
N MET A 47 -0.14 -4.24 6.03
CA MET A 47 -0.89 -3.72 7.18
C MET A 47 -0.91 -4.73 8.33
N GLU A 48 -1.17 -6.01 8.04
CA GLU A 48 -1.18 -7.09 9.02
C GLU A 48 0.21 -7.35 9.61
N GLY A 49 1.26 -7.39 8.78
CA GLY A 49 2.64 -7.61 9.22
C GLY A 49 3.19 -6.47 10.08
N LEU A 50 2.65 -5.27 9.92
CA LEU A 50 2.95 -4.10 10.73
C LEU A 50 2.03 -3.96 11.96
N GLY A 51 1.02 -4.82 12.11
CA GLY A 51 0.04 -4.73 13.19
C GLY A 51 -0.89 -3.51 13.10
N LEU A 52 -1.02 -2.90 11.91
CA LEU A 52 -1.92 -1.76 11.72
C LEU A 52 -3.38 -2.19 11.99
N GLY A 53 -4.14 -1.31 12.65
CA GLY A 53 -5.52 -1.61 13.07
C GLY A 53 -5.65 -2.57 14.26
N GLN A 54 -4.56 -2.93 14.93
CA GLN A 54 -4.63 -3.59 16.26
C GLN A 54 -4.37 -2.61 17.40
N ASP A 55 -3.55 -1.58 17.18
CA ASP A 55 -3.23 -0.53 18.14
C ASP A 55 -3.87 0.81 17.77
N SER A 56 -4.05 1.70 18.76
CA SER A 56 -4.65 3.05 18.60
C SER A 56 -3.77 4.04 17.83
N SER A 57 -2.68 3.57 17.23
CA SER A 57 -1.76 4.37 16.42
C SER A 57 -2.42 4.80 15.12
N SER A 58 -2.40 6.10 14.85
CA SER A 58 -2.91 6.68 13.61
C SER A 58 -2.12 6.12 12.42
N SER A 59 -2.81 5.41 11.54
CA SER A 59 -2.26 4.95 10.27
C SER A 59 -3.21 5.28 9.13
N SER A 60 -2.64 5.60 7.97
CA SER A 60 -3.39 5.99 6.79
C SER A 60 -2.84 5.31 5.55
N ILE A 61 -3.73 4.95 4.64
CA ILE A 61 -3.42 4.41 3.33
C ILE A 61 -3.91 5.42 2.29
N ALA A 62 -3.01 5.90 1.43
CA ALA A 62 -3.37 6.65 0.25
C ALA A 62 -3.25 5.75 -1.00
N ILE A 63 -4.26 5.82 -1.87
CA ILE A 63 -4.29 5.13 -3.16
C ILE A 63 -4.20 6.18 -4.25
N GLU A 64 -3.20 6.06 -5.12
CA GLU A 64 -2.89 7.02 -6.15
C GLU A 64 -2.81 6.35 -7.52
N TYR A 65 -3.50 6.94 -8.50
CA TYR A 65 -3.39 6.52 -9.88
C TYR A 65 -2.14 7.12 -10.54
N LEU A 66 -1.26 6.27 -11.05
CA LEU A 66 -0.06 6.71 -11.77
C LEU A 66 -0.35 6.83 -13.27
N SER A 67 0.16 7.90 -13.89
CA SER A 67 0.16 8.10 -15.34
C SER A 67 1.45 8.79 -15.75
N GLU A 68 2.46 8.03 -16.16
CA GLU A 68 3.79 8.51 -16.54
C GLU A 68 4.11 8.08 -17.96
N GLU A 69 4.41 9.03 -18.86
CA GLU A 69 4.97 8.78 -20.19
C GLU A 69 4.37 7.56 -20.93
N GLN A 70 3.03 7.43 -20.85
CA GLN A 70 2.18 6.36 -21.38
C GLN A 70 1.95 5.11 -20.51
N ASN A 71 2.67 4.91 -19.42
CA ASN A 71 2.40 3.85 -18.45
C ASN A 71 1.36 4.28 -17.44
N LYS A 72 0.43 3.37 -17.14
CA LYS A 72 -0.56 3.54 -16.08
C LYS A 72 -0.23 2.58 -14.96
N GLY A 73 -0.47 3.01 -13.73
CA GLY A 73 -0.19 2.19 -12.56
C GLY A 73 -1.02 2.58 -11.36
N LEU A 74 -0.76 1.88 -10.27
CA LEU A 74 -1.31 2.14 -8.97
C LEU A 74 -0.15 2.29 -8.00
N ARG A 75 -0.21 3.34 -7.19
CA ARG A 75 0.64 3.52 -6.04
C ARG A 75 -0.22 3.44 -4.78
N VAL A 76 0.26 2.68 -3.80
CA VAL A 76 -0.34 2.61 -2.47
C VAL A 76 0.70 3.10 -1.48
N VAL A 77 0.37 4.17 -0.77
CA VAL A 77 1.23 4.79 0.24
C VAL A 77 0.68 4.45 1.61
N CYS A 78 1.44 3.73 2.41
CA CYS A 78 1.11 3.39 3.77
C CYS A 78 1.91 4.27 4.72
N THR A 79 1.22 5.06 5.55
CA THR A 79 1.85 5.96 6.50
C THR A 79 1.40 5.61 7.91
N PHE A 80 2.36 5.47 8.82
CA PHE A 80 2.10 5.11 10.22
C PHE A 80 3.21 5.66 11.13
N LEU A 81 2.93 5.71 12.43
CA LEU A 81 3.95 6.03 13.43
C LEU A 81 4.69 4.75 13.83
N ASP A 82 6.01 4.81 13.80
CA ASP A 82 6.93 3.79 14.29
C ASP A 82 7.94 4.41 15.29
N PRO A 83 7.52 4.66 16.54
CA PRO A 83 8.35 5.26 17.60
C PRO A 83 9.57 4.43 18.00
N LYS A 84 9.75 3.23 17.44
CA LYS A 84 10.76 2.26 17.90
C LYS A 84 11.70 1.77 16.80
N GLU A 85 11.67 2.34 15.60
CA GLU A 85 12.43 1.85 14.42
C GLU A 85 12.36 0.32 14.32
N ASN A 86 11.14 -0.19 14.18
CA ASN A 86 10.88 -1.59 14.42
C ASN A 86 11.40 -2.46 13.26
N ARG A 87 12.15 -3.52 13.59
CA ARG A 87 12.64 -4.54 12.63
C ARG A 87 11.53 -5.18 11.77
N LEU A 88 10.28 -5.01 12.19
CA LEU A 88 9.09 -5.50 11.49
C LEU A 88 8.91 -4.83 10.12
N VAL A 89 9.31 -3.56 9.94
CA VAL A 89 9.13 -2.83 8.67
C VAL A 89 9.85 -3.54 7.52
N GLY A 90 11.15 -3.83 7.69
CA GLY A 90 11.92 -4.53 6.67
C GLY A 90 11.43 -5.96 6.42
N THR A 91 10.98 -6.65 7.47
CA THR A 91 10.44 -8.02 7.35
C THR A 91 9.11 -8.03 6.59
N ALA A 92 8.20 -7.12 6.94
CA ALA A 92 6.89 -7.01 6.30
C ALA A 92 7.03 -6.62 4.82
N ALA A 93 7.87 -5.62 4.51
CA ALA A 93 8.18 -5.22 3.13
C ALA A 93 8.83 -6.36 2.32
N GLY A 94 9.78 -7.09 2.91
CA GLY A 94 10.44 -8.23 2.28
C GLY A 94 9.46 -9.35 1.89
N ASN A 95 8.45 -9.61 2.72
CA ASN A 95 7.45 -10.66 2.47
C ASN A 95 6.52 -10.36 1.28
N ILE A 96 6.35 -9.08 0.92
CA ILE A 96 5.44 -8.65 -0.15
C ILE A 96 6.18 -8.16 -1.41
N GLY A 97 7.51 -8.07 -1.38
CA GLY A 97 8.31 -7.53 -2.49
C GLY A 97 8.08 -8.22 -3.84
N TRP A 98 7.81 -9.52 -3.84
CA TRP A 98 7.54 -10.27 -5.08
C TRP A 98 6.15 -10.01 -5.69
N MET A 99 5.24 -9.38 -4.95
CA MET A 99 3.86 -9.10 -5.40
C MET A 99 3.78 -7.79 -6.20
N VAL A 100 4.69 -6.85 -5.93
CA VAL A 100 4.68 -5.49 -6.49
C VAL A 100 5.89 -5.27 -7.39
N ASP A 101 5.89 -4.20 -8.17
CA ASP A 101 7.00 -3.92 -9.08
C ASP A 101 8.09 -3.10 -8.40
N ASP A 102 7.71 -2.28 -7.42
CA ASP A 102 8.64 -1.49 -6.61
C ASP A 102 8.12 -1.28 -5.18
N ILE A 103 9.05 -1.21 -4.23
CA ILE A 103 8.79 -0.84 -2.83
C ILE A 103 9.82 0.20 -2.40
N ALA A 104 9.34 1.34 -1.91
CA ALA A 104 10.15 2.33 -1.24
C ALA A 104 9.75 2.46 0.23
N ILE A 105 10.73 2.70 1.10
CA ILE A 105 10.54 2.92 2.54
C ILE A 105 11.21 4.24 2.87
N HIS A 106 10.44 5.19 3.38
CA HIS A 106 10.92 6.49 3.83
C HIS A 106 10.68 6.64 5.32
N TYR A 107 11.75 6.90 6.06
CA TYR A 107 11.69 7.31 7.45
C TYR A 107 11.59 8.83 7.49
N LEU A 108 10.44 9.32 7.93
CA LEU A 108 10.12 10.74 8.00
C LEU A 108 10.45 11.29 9.39
N ALA A 109 10.41 12.61 9.54
CA ALA A 109 10.52 13.25 10.85
C ALA A 109 9.36 12.81 11.77
N ASN A 110 9.56 12.94 13.09
CA ASN A 110 8.57 12.59 14.12
C ASN A 110 8.18 11.11 14.15
N GLU A 111 9.14 10.22 13.91
CA GLU A 111 8.94 8.77 14.03
C GLU A 111 7.85 8.23 13.08
N GLN A 112 7.59 8.94 11.98
CA GLN A 112 6.64 8.50 10.97
C GLN A 112 7.37 7.71 9.89
N VAL A 113 6.75 6.63 9.44
CA VAL A 113 7.26 5.80 8.35
C VAL A 113 6.26 5.82 7.23
N GLU A 114 6.77 5.95 6.01
CA GLU A 114 6.02 5.83 4.77
C GLU A 114 6.56 4.64 3.98
N ILE A 115 5.66 3.73 3.60
CA ILE A 115 5.97 2.61 2.71
C ILE A 115 5.14 2.77 1.45
N ILE A 116 5.83 2.86 0.32
CA ILE A 116 5.22 3.07 -0.99
C ILE A 116 5.29 1.75 -1.76
N LEU A 117 4.14 1.25 -2.18
CA LEU A 117 4.01 0.09 -3.07
C LEU A 117 3.62 0.58 -4.46
N THR A 118 4.36 0.19 -5.49
CA THR A 118 4.03 0.53 -6.88
C THR A 118 3.76 -0.71 -7.70
N LYS A 119 2.67 -0.69 -8.47
CA LYS A 119 2.34 -1.69 -9.48
C LYS A 119 1.98 -1.00 -10.80
N TRP A 120 2.56 -1.46 -11.89
CA TRP A 120 2.28 -0.97 -13.24
C TRP A 120 1.35 -1.91 -13.98
N VAL A 121 0.56 -1.36 -14.91
CA VAL A 121 -0.15 -2.17 -15.88
C VAL A 121 0.88 -2.77 -16.84
N VAL A 122 1.06 -4.08 -16.79
CA VAL A 122 1.92 -4.79 -17.74
C VAL A 122 1.26 -4.71 -19.12
N ARG A 123 1.91 -4.02 -20.07
CA ARG A 123 1.52 -4.07 -21.48
C ARG A 123 1.91 -5.45 -22.03
N ARG A 124 0.92 -6.28 -22.35
CA ARG A 124 1.11 -7.53 -23.10
C ARG A 124 0.90 -7.29 -24.58
#